data_AF-A0A0F9IDZ4-F1
#
_entry.id   AF-A0A0F9IDZ4-F1
#
_cell.length_a   1.000
_cell.length_b   1.000
_cell.length_c   1.000
_cell.angle_alpha   90.00
_cell.angle_beta   90.00
_cell.angle_gamma   90.00
#
_symmetry.space_group_name_H-M   'P 1'
#
loop_
_entity.id
_entity.type
_entity.pdbx_description
1 polymer ?
#
loop_
_entity_poly.entity_id
_entity_poly.type
_entity_poly.pdbx_seq_one_letter_code
_entity_poly.pdbx_strand_id
1 'polypeptide(L)'
;TARQILTSATKHVATGVASVPYPTNNVVSQLGLSLIVDKYLPIVNTGNDQHTQWYLFSDPSDIAAIESAHLSGHERPEIAMKASDKVTVGGGAISPMSGDFATDNVFYRVRLVFGAAPLDWRGTYMGGYLA
;
A
#
# COMPACT_ATOMS: atom_id res chain seq x y z
N THR A 1 3.25 -4.72 17.94
CA THR A 1 2.67 -4.53 16.58
C THR A 1 1.16 -4.41 16.67
N ALA A 2 0.47 -3.90 15.64
CA ALA A 2 -1.00 -3.75 15.64
C ALA A 2 -1.73 -5.07 15.95
N ARG A 3 -1.29 -6.19 15.35
CA ARG A 3 -1.87 -7.52 15.62
C ARG A 3 -1.80 -7.87 17.11
N GLN A 4 -0.66 -7.65 17.76
CA GLN A 4 -0.51 -7.92 19.18
C GLN A 4 -1.43 -7.04 20.04
N ILE A 5 -1.69 -5.80 19.64
CA ILE A 5 -2.62 -4.90 20.35
C ILE A 5 -4.06 -5.45 20.26
N LEU A 6 -4.50 -5.89 19.08
CA LEU A 6 -5.86 -6.43 18.90
C LEU A 6 -6.04 -7.83 19.52
N THR A 7 -4.99 -8.66 19.57
CA THR A 7 -5.10 -10.03 20.10
C THR A 7 -4.63 -10.17 21.53
N SER A 8 -4.18 -9.09 22.18
CA SER A 8 -3.69 -9.19 23.56
C SER A 8 -4.81 -9.61 24.50
N ALA A 9 -4.51 -10.53 25.42
CA ALA A 9 -5.37 -10.93 26.53
C ALA A 9 -4.89 -10.34 27.87
N THR A 10 -3.79 -9.59 27.85
CA THR A 10 -3.17 -9.02 29.05
C THR A 10 -2.91 -7.53 28.87
N LYS A 11 -3.12 -6.78 29.95
CA LYS A 11 -2.67 -5.39 30.08
C LYS A 11 -1.49 -5.35 31.03
N HIS A 12 -0.44 -4.63 30.65
CA HIS A 12 0.66 -4.32 31.54
C HIS A 12 0.34 -3.05 32.32
N VAL A 13 0.41 -3.12 33.65
CA VAL A 13 0.25 -1.95 34.53
C VAL A 13 1.62 -1.63 35.12
N ALA A 14 2.05 -0.37 34.99
CA ALA A 14 3.28 0.10 35.61
C ALA A 14 3.03 0.43 37.08
N THR A 15 3.33 -0.49 37.99
CA THR A 15 3.26 -0.30 39.45
C THR A 15 4.60 0.19 40.01
N GLY A 16 5.18 1.23 39.39
CA GLY A 16 6.37 1.96 39.89
C GLY A 16 7.69 1.18 40.00
N VAL A 17 7.69 -0.15 39.93
CA VAL A 17 8.88 -1.00 40.17
C VAL A 17 9.04 -2.08 39.08
N ALA A 18 7.95 -2.61 38.53
CA ALA A 18 7.98 -3.53 37.39
C ALA A 18 6.64 -3.53 36.64
N SER A 19 6.69 -3.90 35.35
CA SER A 19 5.50 -4.14 34.53
C SER A 19 4.97 -5.55 34.81
N VAL A 20 3.81 -5.67 35.45
CA VAL A 20 3.17 -6.97 35.74
C VAL A 20 2.01 -7.20 34.77
N PRO A 21 1.91 -8.36 34.09
CA PRO A 21 0.79 -8.67 33.22
C PRO A 21 -0.46 -9.00 34.04
N TYR A 22 -1.56 -8.30 33.77
CA TYR A 22 -2.86 -8.58 34.35
C TYR A 22 -3.81 -9.11 33.27
N PRO A 23 -4.50 -10.24 33.49
CA PRO A 23 -5.52 -10.72 32.57
C PRO A 23 -6.67 -9.72 32.56
N THR A 24 -7.00 -9.20 31.38
CA THR A 24 -8.05 -8.20 31.21
C THR A 24 -8.78 -8.45 29.91
N ASN A 25 -10.07 -8.14 29.87
CA ASN A 25 -10.78 -8.10 28.61
C ASN A 25 -10.19 -6.99 27.70
N ASN A 26 -9.88 -7.33 26.46
CA ASN A 26 -9.35 -6.37 25.50
C ASN A 26 -10.50 -5.55 24.91
N VAL A 27 -10.58 -4.29 25.32
CA VAL A 27 -11.62 -3.38 24.80
C VAL A 27 -11.35 -2.96 23.36
N VAL A 28 -10.09 -2.93 22.92
CA VAL A 28 -9.70 -2.46 21.58
C VAL A 28 -10.20 -3.41 20.50
N SER A 29 -10.19 -4.72 20.76
CA SER A 29 -10.73 -5.72 19.84
C SER A 29 -12.26 -5.67 19.71
N GLN A 30 -12.95 -5.00 20.64
CA GLN A 30 -14.40 -4.85 20.65
C GLN A 30 -14.89 -3.60 19.93
N LEU A 31 -13.97 -2.72 19.49
CA LEU A 31 -14.29 -1.46 18.79
C LEU A 31 -14.60 -1.64 17.30
N GLY A 32 -14.73 -2.88 16.81
CA GLY A 32 -15.06 -3.15 15.41
C GLY A 32 -13.95 -2.80 14.41
N LEU A 33 -12.69 -2.74 14.87
CA LEU A 33 -11.55 -2.40 14.01
C LEU A 33 -11.25 -3.53 13.01
N SER A 34 -11.02 -3.16 11.75
CA SER A 34 -10.51 -4.07 10.73
C SER A 34 -8.99 -4.05 10.69
N LEU A 35 -8.35 -5.19 10.93
CA LEU A 35 -6.91 -5.33 10.85
C LEU A 35 -6.47 -5.65 9.43
N ILE A 36 -5.71 -4.74 8.83
CA ILE A 36 -4.99 -4.97 7.57
C ILE A 36 -3.50 -5.11 7.90
N VAL A 37 -2.86 -6.16 7.36
CA VAL A 37 -1.43 -6.38 7.53
C VAL A 37 -0.75 -6.24 6.18
N ASP A 38 -0.02 -5.15 6.01
CA ASP A 38 0.76 -4.87 4.82
C ASP A 38 2.23 -5.29 5.01
N LYS A 39 2.71 -6.12 4.09
CA LYS A 39 4.10 -6.60 4.05
C LYS A 39 5.09 -5.53 3.56
N TYR A 40 4.60 -4.48 2.91
CA TYR A 40 5.44 -3.42 2.34
C TYR A 40 5.72 -2.28 3.32
N LEU A 41 4.95 -2.15 4.42
CA LEU A 41 5.18 -1.12 5.43
C LEU A 41 6.63 -1.11 5.97
N PRO A 42 7.25 -2.27 6.30
CA PRO A 42 8.64 -2.30 6.69
C PRO A 42 9.59 -1.86 5.57
N ILE A 43 9.25 -2.02 4.30
CA ILE A 43 10.15 -1.61 3.21
C ILE A 43 10.14 -0.09 3.05
N VAL A 44 8.99 0.54 3.29
CA VAL A 44 8.80 1.99 3.11
C VAL A 44 9.25 2.78 4.34
N ASN A 45 8.97 2.29 5.56
CA ASN A 45 9.47 2.96 6.77
C ASN A 45 10.94 2.60 7.00
N THR A 46 11.84 3.56 6.91
CA THR A 46 13.29 3.34 7.12
C THR A 46 13.76 3.66 8.55
N GLY A 47 12.85 3.95 9.48
CA GLY A 47 13.16 4.28 10.87
C GLY A 47 13.37 3.06 11.78
N ASN A 48 13.78 3.30 13.03
CA ASN A 48 14.02 2.25 14.04
C ASN A 48 12.74 1.50 14.45
N ASP A 49 11.56 2.03 14.11
CA ASP A 49 10.24 1.43 14.36
C ASP A 49 9.68 0.67 13.15
N GLN A 50 10.48 0.42 12.11
CA GLN A 50 10.10 -0.23 10.85
C GLN A 50 9.21 -1.47 11.01
N HIS A 51 9.45 -2.29 12.04
CA HIS A 51 8.69 -3.53 12.30
C HIS A 51 7.56 -3.38 13.34
N THR A 52 7.50 -2.26 14.04
CA THR A 52 6.55 -2.03 15.15
C THR A 52 5.49 -0.98 14.82
N GLN A 53 5.75 -0.15 13.79
CA GLN A 53 4.87 0.92 13.33
C GLN A 53 3.52 0.39 12.85
N TRP A 54 2.47 1.15 13.13
CA TRP A 54 1.11 0.90 12.71
C TRP A 54 0.38 2.22 12.47
N TYR A 55 -0.66 2.16 11.65
CA TYR A 55 -1.50 3.28 11.30
C TYR A 55 -2.95 2.92 11.58
N LEU A 56 -3.70 3.89 12.07
CA LEU A 56 -5.14 3.82 12.28
C LEU A 56 -5.79 4.89 11.43
N PHE A 57 -6.80 4.48 10.67
CA PHE A 57 -7.59 5.36 9.83
C PHE A 57 -9.06 5.30 10.30
N SER A 58 -9.73 6.44 10.29
CA SER A 58 -11.17 6.52 10.44
C SER A 58 -11.89 5.91 9.24
N ASP A 59 -13.16 5.56 9.42
CA ASP A 59 -14.03 5.26 8.30
C ASP A 59 -14.11 6.50 7.38
N PRO A 60 -13.86 6.36 6.06
CA PRO A 60 -13.95 7.48 5.13
C PRO A 60 -15.32 8.17 5.10
N SER A 61 -16.40 7.48 5.51
CA SER A 61 -17.74 8.06 5.63
C SER A 61 -17.90 9.02 6.82
N ASP A 62 -17.08 8.86 7.86
CA ASP A 62 -17.04 9.76 9.02
C ASP A 62 -16.01 10.89 8.79
N ILE A 63 -14.76 10.51 8.54
CA ILE A 63 -13.66 11.42 8.26
C ILE A 63 -12.77 10.78 7.20
N ALA A 64 -12.76 11.35 5.99
CA ALA A 64 -11.86 10.93 4.95
C ALA A 64 -10.45 11.50 5.21
N ALA A 65 -9.48 10.61 5.40
CA ALA A 65 -8.11 10.99 5.72
C ALA A 65 -7.19 11.09 4.48
N ILE A 66 -7.40 10.21 3.49
CA ILE A 66 -6.63 10.13 2.27
C ILE A 66 -7.59 9.83 1.12
N GLU A 67 -7.40 10.50 0.00
CA GLU A 67 -8.04 10.17 -1.26
C GLU A 67 -7.02 9.61 -2.24
N SER A 68 -7.43 8.60 -3.01
CA SER A 68 -6.65 8.07 -4.15
C SER A 68 -7.57 7.94 -5.35
N ALA A 69 -7.14 8.47 -6.49
CA ALA A 69 -7.93 8.51 -7.70
C ALA A 69 -7.07 8.29 -8.95
N HIS A 70 -7.71 7.81 -10.00
CA HIS A 70 -7.10 7.74 -11.33
C HIS A 70 -7.32 9.05 -12.09
N LEU A 71 -6.42 9.37 -13.02
CA LEU A 71 -6.61 10.54 -13.88
C LEU A 71 -7.77 10.31 -14.85
N SER A 72 -8.60 11.33 -15.06
CA SER A 72 -9.69 11.26 -16.03
C SER A 72 -9.16 10.99 -17.44
N GLY A 73 -9.77 10.04 -18.13
CA GLY A 73 -9.29 9.50 -19.41
C GLY A 73 -8.22 8.41 -19.29
N HIS A 74 -7.76 8.10 -18.07
CA HIS A 74 -6.77 7.07 -17.75
C HIS A 74 -7.18 6.24 -16.52
N GLU A 75 -8.48 5.91 -16.41
CA GLU A 75 -9.07 5.23 -15.24
C GLU A 75 -8.63 3.76 -15.11
N ARG A 76 -8.08 3.18 -16.17
CA ARG A 76 -7.64 1.78 -16.21
C ARG A 76 -6.17 1.72 -16.62
N PRO A 77 -5.42 0.71 -16.17
CA PRO A 77 -4.08 0.46 -16.68
C PRO A 77 -4.12 0.30 -18.19
N GLU A 78 -3.28 1.05 -18.90
CA GLU A 78 -3.10 0.91 -20.33
C GLU A 78 -1.98 -0.08 -20.61
N ILE A 79 -2.29 -1.09 -21.40
CA ILE A 79 -1.31 -2.03 -21.93
C ILE A 79 -1.14 -1.69 -23.40
N ALA A 80 0.07 -1.30 -23.79
CA ALA A 80 0.39 -0.98 -25.19
C ALA A 80 1.61 -1.76 -25.65
N MET A 81 1.64 -2.05 -26.95
CA MET A 81 2.74 -2.72 -27.62
C MET A 81 3.36 -1.76 -28.63
N LYS A 82 4.69 -1.70 -28.69
CA LYS A 82 5.40 -0.94 -29.73
C LYS A 82 5.08 -1.57 -31.09
N ALA A 83 4.71 -0.78 -32.09
CA ALA A 83 4.60 -1.28 -33.46
C ALA A 83 5.97 -1.78 -33.96
N SER A 84 5.98 -2.77 -34.85
CA SER A 84 7.23 -3.19 -35.50
C SER A 84 7.75 -2.05 -36.37
N ASP A 85 9.06 -1.80 -36.32
CA ASP A 85 9.78 -0.94 -37.26
C ASP A 85 10.29 -1.73 -38.49
N LYS A 86 9.98 -3.03 -38.55
CA LYS A 86 10.19 -3.84 -39.74
C LYS A 86 9.07 -3.62 -40.75
N VAL A 87 9.47 -3.59 -42.01
CA VAL A 87 8.56 -3.64 -43.15
C VAL A 87 8.98 -4.79 -44.07
N THR A 88 8.02 -5.36 -44.79
CA THR A 88 8.35 -6.29 -45.88
C THR A 88 9.08 -5.53 -46.98
N VAL A 89 9.78 -6.25 -47.87
CA VAL A 89 10.46 -5.63 -49.02
C VAL A 89 9.49 -4.84 -49.92
N GLY A 90 8.20 -5.22 -49.92
CA GLY A 90 7.12 -4.48 -50.59
C GLY A 90 6.51 -3.33 -49.79
N GLY A 91 7.07 -2.96 -48.63
CA GLY A 91 6.58 -1.87 -47.77
C GLY A 91 5.40 -2.21 -46.86
N GLY A 92 5.02 -3.49 -46.75
CA GLY A 92 3.92 -3.92 -45.89
C GLY A 92 4.32 -3.96 -44.41
N ALA A 93 3.40 -3.55 -43.53
CA ALA A 93 3.62 -3.63 -42.09
C ALA A 93 3.78 -5.09 -41.63
N ILE A 94 4.76 -5.34 -40.75
CA ILE A 94 4.99 -6.65 -40.15
C ILE A 94 4.40 -6.67 -38.73
N SER A 95 3.92 -7.84 -38.32
CA SER A 95 3.36 -8.02 -36.97
C SER A 95 4.38 -7.60 -35.90
N PRO A 96 4.00 -6.80 -34.89
CA PRO A 96 4.86 -6.48 -33.75
C PRO A 96 5.39 -7.71 -33.00
N MET A 97 4.71 -8.86 -33.11
CA MET A 97 5.17 -10.13 -32.54
C MET A 97 6.40 -10.71 -33.24
N SER A 98 6.75 -10.21 -34.43
CA SER A 98 7.97 -10.59 -35.15
C SER A 98 9.19 -9.77 -34.72
N GLY A 99 9.06 -8.89 -33.72
CA GLY A 99 10.16 -8.11 -33.15
C GLY A 99 10.53 -6.87 -33.96
N ASP A 100 11.54 -6.15 -33.46
CA ASP A 100 12.14 -4.96 -34.08
C ASP A 100 13.31 -5.31 -35.02
N PHE A 101 13.65 -4.39 -35.93
CA PHE A 101 14.60 -4.67 -37.02
C PHE A 101 16.01 -5.02 -36.54
N ALA A 102 16.49 -4.33 -35.50
CA ALA A 102 17.88 -4.46 -35.05
C ALA A 102 18.10 -5.64 -34.11
N THR A 103 17.09 -6.03 -33.32
CA THR A 103 17.27 -6.96 -32.20
C THR A 103 16.20 -8.03 -32.07
N ASP A 104 15.20 -8.06 -32.95
CA ASP A 104 14.04 -8.94 -32.87
C ASP A 104 13.24 -8.80 -31.56
N ASN A 105 13.36 -7.65 -30.87
CA ASN A 105 12.74 -7.45 -29.58
C ASN A 105 11.27 -7.04 -29.69
N VAL A 106 10.44 -7.56 -28.77
CA VAL A 106 9.03 -7.17 -28.62
C VAL A 106 8.88 -6.33 -27.35
N PHE A 107 8.43 -5.09 -27.50
CA PHE A 107 8.28 -4.17 -26.38
C PHE A 107 6.83 -3.97 -25.97
N TYR A 108 6.57 -4.17 -24.69
CA TYR A 108 5.33 -3.83 -24.03
C TYR A 108 5.57 -2.68 -23.05
N ARG A 109 4.57 -1.80 -22.92
CA ARG A 109 4.51 -0.82 -21.85
C ARG A 109 3.20 -0.96 -21.09
N VAL A 110 3.29 -0.76 -19.78
CA VAL A 110 2.12 -0.57 -18.92
C VAL A 110 2.18 0.85 -18.40
N ARG A 111 1.07 1.58 -18.53
CA ARG A 111 0.90 2.92 -17.95
C ARG A 111 -0.27 2.91 -16.99
N LEU A 112 0.00 3.27 -15.73
CA LEU A 112 -1.00 3.51 -14.71
C LEU A 112 -0.87 4.97 -14.27
N VAL A 113 -1.95 5.73 -14.39
CA VAL A 113 -1.97 7.15 -14.01
C VAL A 113 -2.91 7.33 -12.83
N PHE A 114 -2.33 7.51 -11.66
CA PHE A 114 -3.04 7.69 -10.40
C PHE A 114 -2.30 8.67 -9.50
N GLY A 115 -3.03 9.25 -8.55
CA GLY A 115 -2.48 10.12 -7.54
C GLY A 115 -3.22 9.93 -6.22
N ALA A 116 -2.60 10.37 -5.14
CA ALA A 116 -3.21 10.40 -3.83
C ALA A 116 -2.96 11.77 -3.17
N ALA A 117 -3.91 12.21 -2.35
CA ALA A 117 -3.82 13.47 -1.62
C ALA A 117 -4.26 13.28 -0.15
N PRO A 118 -3.58 13.92 0.82
CA PRO A 118 -4.06 13.99 2.18
C PRO A 118 -5.32 14.87 2.24
N LEU A 119 -6.30 14.44 3.02
CA LEU A 119 -7.53 15.18 3.30
C LEU A 119 -7.48 15.69 4.76
N ASP A 120 -8.34 15.17 5.64
CA ASP A 120 -8.36 15.58 7.05
C ASP A 120 -7.38 14.74 7.88
N TRP A 121 -6.36 15.40 8.41
CA TRP A 121 -5.33 14.76 9.22
C TRP A 121 -5.88 14.15 10.52
N ARG A 122 -7.01 14.64 11.04
CA ARG A 122 -7.62 14.15 12.28
C ARG A 122 -8.13 12.71 12.17
N GLY A 123 -8.36 12.24 10.93
CA GLY A 123 -8.76 10.86 10.64
C GLY A 123 -7.61 9.86 10.63
N THR A 124 -6.36 10.29 10.82
CA THR A 124 -5.18 9.41 10.86
C THR A 124 -4.47 9.48 12.19
N TYR A 125 -4.09 8.32 12.72
CA TYR A 125 -3.15 8.21 13.82
C TYR A 125 -2.03 7.23 13.48
N MET A 126 -0.79 7.59 13.84
CA MET A 126 0.37 6.72 13.71
C MET A 126 0.86 6.37 15.11
N GLY A 127 1.18 5.09 15.32
CA GLY A 127 1.85 4.62 16.52
C GLY A 127 2.92 3.60 16.19
N GLY A 128 3.78 3.34 17.16
CA GLY A 128 4.94 2.48 16.99
C GLY A 128 5.82 2.59 18.23
N TYR A 129 6.62 1.57 18.49
CA TYR A 129 7.62 1.65 19.54
C TYR A 129 8.96 1.97 18.87
N LEU A 130 9.51 3.14 19.18
CA LEU A 130 10.90 3.46 18.90
C LEU A 130 11.73 2.68 19.90
N ALA A 131 12.43 1.65 19.43
CA ALA A 131 13.46 0.99 20.20
C ALA A 131 14.70 1.88 20.32
#